data_AF-A0A074JEA7-F1
#
_entry.id   AF-A0A074JEA7-F1
#
_cell.length_a   1.000
_cell.length_b   1.000
_cell.length_c   1.000
_cell.angle_alpha   90.00
_cell.angle_beta   90.00
_cell.angle_gamma   90.00
#
_symmetry.space_group_name_H-M   'P 1'
#
loop_
_entity.id
_entity.type
_entity.pdbx_description
1 polymer ?
#
loop_
_entity_poly.entity_id
_entity_poly.type
_entity_poly.pdbx_seq_one_letter_code
_entity_poly.pdbx_strand_id
1 'polypeptide(L)'
;MTNQNNFNQTSKLRKTKQLNASALSAILGHLDDKEARHLMERVDTSLIALRRILRATEMFGRDLAKAAGLTPAQFRVLQVVAENGFSTPKAIATRMSVSQATMTALLDKLERKEMLTRQRSQKDRRQTDIVITPLGRAAMEDAPDALQQIFVRRFEALEDWEQAQLIASLERVASMLDAQEIDAAPVLDWGDISGRPS
;
A
#
# COMPACT_ATOMS: atom_id res chain seq x y z
N MET A 1 11.90 -38.18 -15.73
CA MET A 1 11.68 -37.16 -16.79
C MET A 1 11.84 -35.75 -16.21
N THR A 2 13.00 -35.40 -15.63
CA THR A 2 13.11 -34.25 -14.70
C THR A 2 14.17 -33.22 -15.11
N ASN A 3 14.72 -33.27 -16.34
CA ASN A 3 15.90 -32.47 -16.69
C ASN A 3 15.71 -31.36 -17.74
N GLN A 4 14.49 -31.17 -18.26
CA GLN A 4 14.23 -30.11 -19.26
C GLN A 4 13.83 -28.75 -18.63
N ASN A 5 13.28 -28.74 -17.40
CA ASN A 5 12.75 -27.52 -16.78
C ASN A 5 13.81 -26.62 -16.13
N ASN A 6 14.93 -27.18 -15.64
CA ASN A 6 16.01 -26.40 -15.03
C ASN A 6 16.88 -25.65 -16.06
N PHE A 7 16.99 -26.16 -17.29
CA PHE A 7 17.77 -25.51 -18.34
C PHE A 7 17.06 -24.25 -18.89
N ASN A 8 15.72 -24.26 -18.94
CA ASN A 8 14.94 -23.12 -19.42
C ASN A 8 14.87 -21.96 -18.41
N GLN A 9 14.87 -22.23 -17.10
CA GLN A 9 14.92 -21.19 -16.08
C GLN A 9 16.31 -20.53 -15.99
N THR A 10 17.39 -21.32 -16.04
CA THR A 10 18.76 -20.79 -16.02
C THR A 10 19.11 -20.01 -17.29
N SER A 11 18.60 -20.44 -18.45
CA SER A 11 18.68 -19.72 -19.74
C SER A 11 17.94 -18.37 -19.72
N LYS A 12 16.72 -18.33 -19.17
CA LYS A 12 15.96 -17.08 -19.00
C LYS A 12 16.65 -16.10 -18.05
N LEU A 13 17.16 -16.56 -16.91
CA LEU A 13 17.91 -15.71 -15.96
C LEU A 13 19.23 -15.19 -16.54
N ARG A 14 19.93 -15.96 -17.38
CA ARG A 14 21.13 -15.49 -18.09
C ARG A 14 20.79 -14.44 -19.15
N LYS A 15 19.73 -14.65 -19.93
CA LYS A 15 19.27 -13.66 -20.93
C LYS A 15 18.81 -12.35 -20.29
N THR A 16 18.09 -12.36 -19.17
CA THR A 16 17.68 -11.13 -18.47
C THR A 16 18.86 -10.39 -17.82
N LYS A 17 19.85 -11.11 -17.25
CA LYS A 17 21.10 -10.48 -16.79
C LYS A 17 21.90 -9.84 -17.93
N GLN A 18 21.93 -10.47 -19.10
CA GLN A 18 22.71 -10.03 -20.26
C GLN A 18 22.04 -8.87 -21.01
N LEU A 19 20.70 -8.84 -21.07
CA LEU A 19 19.91 -7.71 -21.58
C LEU A 19 20.08 -6.46 -20.68
N ASN A 20 20.11 -6.63 -19.36
CA ASN A 20 20.39 -5.51 -18.45
C ASN A 20 21.81 -4.97 -18.62
N ALA A 21 22.82 -5.83 -18.78
CA ALA A 21 24.21 -5.40 -18.96
C ALA A 21 24.44 -4.61 -20.26
N SER A 22 23.77 -4.99 -21.37
CA SER A 22 23.86 -4.29 -22.66
C SER A 22 23.11 -2.95 -22.65
N ALA A 23 21.93 -2.89 -22.04
CA ALA A 23 21.20 -1.62 -21.87
C ALA A 23 21.96 -0.67 -20.93
N LEU A 24 22.55 -1.19 -19.84
CA LEU A 24 23.40 -0.41 -18.93
C LEU A 24 24.68 0.08 -19.60
N SER A 25 25.34 -0.74 -20.44
CA SER A 25 26.54 -0.32 -21.18
C SER A 25 26.26 0.85 -22.13
N ALA A 26 25.10 0.89 -22.76
CA ALA A 26 24.68 2.02 -23.60
C ALA A 26 24.36 3.29 -22.79
N ILE A 27 23.86 3.13 -21.55
CA ILE A 27 23.54 4.23 -20.63
C ILE A 27 24.78 4.72 -19.88
N LEU A 28 25.82 3.91 -19.70
CA LEU A 28 27.00 4.24 -18.88
C LEU A 28 28.26 4.45 -19.69
N GLY A 29 28.20 4.37 -21.03
CA GLY A 29 29.37 4.42 -21.92
C GLY A 29 30.22 5.71 -21.90
N HIS A 30 29.88 6.66 -21.03
CA HIS A 30 30.53 7.95 -20.84
C HIS A 30 31.12 8.12 -19.44
N LEU A 31 30.93 7.16 -18.54
CA LEU A 31 31.49 7.14 -17.19
C LEU A 31 32.74 6.25 -17.13
N ASP A 32 33.69 6.58 -16.26
CA ASP A 32 34.82 5.69 -16.01
C ASP A 32 34.39 4.43 -15.21
N ASP A 33 35.24 3.38 -15.22
CA ASP A 33 34.95 2.10 -14.56
C ASP A 33 34.67 2.21 -13.06
N LYS A 34 35.21 3.24 -12.39
CA LYS A 34 35.05 3.45 -10.94
C LYS A 34 33.72 4.16 -10.66
N GLU A 35 33.39 5.19 -11.43
CA GLU A 35 32.12 5.91 -11.38
C GLU A 35 30.94 4.99 -11.69
N ALA A 36 31.07 4.15 -12.72
CA ALA A 36 30.07 3.16 -13.08
C ALA A 36 29.80 2.17 -11.93
N ARG A 37 30.85 1.67 -11.26
CA ARG A 37 30.71 0.77 -10.09
C ARG A 37 30.03 1.46 -8.91
N HIS A 38 30.42 2.69 -8.60
CA HIS A 38 29.81 3.41 -7.47
C HIS A 38 28.34 3.74 -7.74
N LEU A 39 27.98 4.08 -8.97
CA LEU A 39 26.59 4.25 -9.36
C LEU A 39 25.79 2.95 -9.22
N MET A 40 26.34 1.82 -9.67
CA MET A 40 25.69 0.51 -9.53
C MET A 40 25.44 0.14 -8.06
N GLU A 41 26.41 0.39 -7.17
CA GLU A 41 26.24 0.15 -5.73
C GLU A 41 25.08 0.97 -5.14
N ARG A 42 24.96 2.24 -5.56
CA ARG A 42 23.85 3.11 -5.14
C ARG A 42 22.51 2.66 -5.69
N VAL A 43 22.47 2.18 -6.93
CA VAL A 43 21.26 1.59 -7.54
C VAL A 43 20.83 0.32 -6.81
N ASP A 44 21.76 -0.59 -6.53
CA ASP A 44 21.44 -1.82 -5.80
C ASP A 44 20.93 -1.51 -4.39
N THR A 45 21.57 -0.56 -3.70
CA THR A 45 21.14 -0.12 -2.37
C THR A 45 19.73 0.47 -2.38
N SER A 46 19.40 1.30 -3.37
CA SER A 46 18.07 1.91 -3.49
C SER A 46 17.00 0.87 -3.83
N LEU A 47 17.28 -0.08 -4.73
CA LEU A 47 16.37 -1.18 -5.07
C LEU A 47 16.13 -2.12 -3.88
N ILE A 48 17.16 -2.41 -3.09
CA ILE A 48 17.01 -3.20 -1.85
C ILE A 48 16.12 -2.46 -0.85
N ALA A 49 16.31 -1.15 -0.68
CA ALA A 49 15.47 -0.34 0.21
C ALA A 49 14.00 -0.35 -0.25
N LEU A 50 13.74 -0.16 -1.54
CA LEU A 50 12.39 -0.26 -2.12
C LEU A 50 11.77 -1.64 -1.89
N ARG A 51 12.53 -2.72 -2.12
CA ARG A 51 12.03 -4.08 -1.91
C ARG A 51 11.70 -4.36 -0.45
N ARG A 52 12.46 -3.80 0.50
CA ARG A 52 12.17 -3.90 1.94
C ARG A 52 10.86 -3.20 2.29
N ILE A 53 10.62 -2.01 1.75
CA ILE A 53 9.36 -1.28 1.94
C ILE A 53 8.18 -2.10 1.42
N LEU A 54 8.24 -2.57 0.17
CA LEU A 54 7.19 -3.42 -0.42
C LEU A 54 6.94 -4.70 0.38
N ARG A 55 7.99 -5.33 0.92
CA ARG A 55 7.79 -6.50 1.77
C ARG A 55 7.13 -6.18 3.10
N ALA A 56 7.46 -5.03 3.70
CA ALA A 56 6.83 -4.61 4.95
C ALA A 56 5.32 -4.37 4.76
N THR A 57 4.91 -3.77 3.64
CA THR A 57 3.49 -3.58 3.31
C THR A 57 2.80 -4.92 3.08
N GLU A 58 3.38 -5.81 2.28
CA GLU A 58 2.86 -7.17 2.05
C GLU A 58 2.74 -7.99 3.37
N MET A 59 3.71 -7.87 4.28
CA MET A 59 3.68 -8.55 5.58
C MET A 59 2.54 -8.02 6.45
N PHE A 60 2.41 -6.70 6.55
CA PHE A 60 1.30 -6.09 7.28
C PHE A 60 -0.06 -6.54 6.77
N GLY A 61 -0.27 -6.53 5.44
CA GLY A 61 -1.50 -7.01 4.84
C GLY A 61 -1.82 -8.48 5.17
N ARG A 62 -0.81 -9.36 5.18
CA ARG A 62 -0.98 -10.77 5.58
C ARG A 62 -1.29 -10.93 7.06
N ASP A 63 -0.59 -10.20 7.92
CA ASP A 63 -0.78 -10.30 9.37
C ASP A 63 -2.16 -9.76 9.77
N LEU A 64 -2.61 -8.67 9.15
CA LEU A 64 -3.94 -8.13 9.33
C LEU A 64 -5.04 -9.11 8.85
N ALA A 65 -4.84 -9.73 7.69
CA ALA A 65 -5.77 -10.73 7.18
C ALA A 65 -5.85 -11.95 8.12
N LYS A 66 -4.72 -12.37 8.70
CA LYS A 66 -4.65 -13.51 9.61
C LYS A 66 -5.27 -13.21 10.98
N ALA A 67 -5.01 -12.02 11.53
CA ALA A 67 -5.43 -11.65 12.88
C ALA A 67 -6.89 -11.17 12.93
N ALA A 68 -7.28 -10.32 11.97
CA ALA A 68 -8.59 -9.65 11.99
C ALA A 68 -9.51 -10.03 10.81
N GLY A 69 -9.03 -10.84 9.86
CA GLY A 69 -9.82 -11.19 8.67
C GLY A 69 -10.07 -9.99 7.75
N LEU A 70 -9.22 -8.97 7.81
CA LEU A 70 -9.39 -7.67 7.14
C LEU A 70 -8.31 -7.45 6.07
N THR A 71 -8.67 -6.72 5.03
CA THR A 71 -7.68 -6.06 4.17
C THR A 71 -7.29 -4.70 4.76
N PRO A 72 -6.12 -4.13 4.40
CA PRO A 72 -5.73 -2.81 4.89
C PRO A 72 -6.72 -1.69 4.56
N ALA A 73 -7.32 -1.72 3.36
CA ALA A 73 -8.38 -0.78 2.99
C ALA A 73 -9.62 -0.92 3.89
N GLN A 74 -10.05 -2.16 4.18
CA GLN A 74 -11.18 -2.42 5.07
C GLN A 74 -10.90 -1.96 6.50
N PHE A 75 -9.70 -2.27 7.02
CA PHE A 75 -9.26 -1.83 8.34
C PHE A 75 -9.21 -0.30 8.44
N ARG A 76 -8.72 0.39 7.40
CA ARG A 76 -8.72 1.86 7.38
C ARG A 76 -10.13 2.44 7.38
N VAL A 77 -11.08 1.85 6.66
CA VAL A 77 -12.49 2.27 6.72
C VAL A 77 -13.03 2.16 8.15
N LEU A 78 -12.73 1.08 8.87
CA LEU A 78 -13.14 0.92 10.28
C LEU A 78 -12.54 2.00 11.17
N GLN A 79 -11.25 2.32 11.00
CA GLN A 79 -10.60 3.42 11.75
C GLN A 79 -11.30 4.77 11.49
N VAL A 80 -11.56 5.11 10.22
CA VAL A 80 -12.22 6.36 9.85
C VAL A 80 -13.62 6.47 10.45
N VAL A 81 -14.39 5.38 10.46
CA VAL A 81 -15.73 5.36 11.05
C VAL A 81 -15.66 5.46 12.58
N ALA A 82 -14.70 4.79 13.21
CA ALA A 82 -14.54 4.77 14.65
C ALA A 82 -14.16 6.14 15.23
N GLU A 83 -13.33 6.93 14.52
CA GLU A 83 -12.92 8.27 14.95
C GLU A 83 -14.09 9.27 14.99
N ASN A 84 -15.03 9.16 14.04
CA ASN A 84 -16.12 10.13 13.88
C ASN A 84 -17.46 9.65 14.46
N GLY A 85 -17.54 8.38 14.89
CA GLY A 85 -18.73 7.72 15.44
C GLY A 85 -19.82 7.43 14.40
N PHE A 86 -20.22 8.45 13.64
CA PHE A 86 -21.17 8.39 12.53
C PHE A 86 -20.53 9.05 11.30
N SER A 87 -20.58 8.38 10.15
CA SER A 87 -20.06 8.96 8.91
C SER A 87 -20.89 8.53 7.72
N THR A 88 -21.17 9.46 6.81
CA THR A 88 -21.83 9.13 5.55
C THR A 88 -20.83 8.44 4.61
N PRO A 89 -21.28 7.53 3.71
CA PRO A 89 -20.41 6.93 2.71
C PRO A 89 -19.61 7.96 1.90
N LYS A 90 -20.23 9.11 1.61
CA LYS A 90 -19.58 10.20 0.89
C LYS A 90 -18.40 10.78 1.66
N ALA A 91 -18.57 11.05 2.95
CA ALA A 91 -17.51 11.59 3.80
C ALA A 91 -16.34 10.60 3.93
N ILE A 92 -16.64 9.30 4.07
CA ILE A 92 -15.61 8.26 4.15
C ILE A 92 -14.84 8.18 2.83
N ALA A 93 -15.53 8.17 1.69
CA ALA A 93 -14.90 8.14 0.36
C ALA A 93 -13.95 9.33 0.13
N THR A 94 -14.38 10.55 0.49
CA THR A 94 -13.55 11.75 0.38
C THR A 94 -12.31 11.66 1.26
N ARG A 95 -12.46 11.23 2.52
CA ARG A 95 -11.31 11.10 3.44
C ARG A 95 -10.34 10.00 3.01
N MET A 96 -10.88 8.95 2.41
CA MET A 96 -10.13 7.84 1.86
C MET A 96 -9.65 8.11 0.45
N SER A 97 -9.85 9.29 -0.15
CA SER A 97 -9.48 9.60 -1.54
C SER A 97 -9.81 8.47 -2.53
N VAL A 98 -11.02 7.90 -2.47
CA VAL A 98 -11.48 6.86 -3.41
C VAL A 98 -12.83 7.21 -4.03
N SER A 99 -13.14 6.56 -5.16
CA SER A 99 -14.45 6.69 -5.78
C SER A 99 -15.60 6.22 -4.87
N GLN A 100 -16.81 6.76 -5.08
CA GLN A 100 -18.02 6.31 -4.36
C GLN A 100 -18.35 4.83 -4.63
N ALA A 101 -18.09 4.34 -5.85
CA ALA A 101 -18.30 2.94 -6.20
C ALA A 101 -17.35 2.04 -5.40
N THR A 102 -16.08 2.41 -5.32
CA THR A 102 -15.06 1.73 -4.51
C THR A 102 -15.45 1.69 -3.04
N MET A 103 -15.87 2.84 -2.48
CA MET A 103 -16.30 2.93 -1.08
C MET A 103 -17.53 2.06 -0.81
N THR A 104 -18.52 2.05 -1.71
CA THR A 104 -19.71 1.21 -1.58
C THR A 104 -19.34 -0.27 -1.49
N ALA A 105 -18.45 -0.75 -2.38
CA ALA A 105 -17.99 -2.14 -2.35
C ALA A 105 -17.24 -2.51 -1.06
N LEU A 106 -16.44 -1.57 -0.49
CA LEU A 106 -15.78 -1.77 0.79
C LEU A 106 -16.77 -1.86 1.95
N LEU A 107 -17.75 -0.94 1.99
CA LEU A 107 -18.81 -0.94 2.99
C LEU A 107 -19.66 -2.21 2.92
N ASP A 108 -20.04 -2.66 1.72
CA ASP A 108 -20.80 -3.90 1.53
C ASP A 108 -20.02 -5.13 2.06
N LYS A 109 -18.70 -5.19 1.82
CA LYS A 109 -17.85 -6.28 2.31
C LYS A 109 -17.77 -6.29 3.85
N LEU A 110 -17.64 -5.12 4.47
CA LEU A 110 -17.56 -4.97 5.93
C LEU A 110 -18.90 -5.22 6.62
N GLU A 111 -20.01 -4.83 5.99
CA GLU A 111 -21.37 -5.10 6.47
C GLU A 111 -21.69 -6.60 6.38
N ARG A 112 -21.27 -7.30 5.31
CA ARG A 112 -21.37 -8.77 5.24
C ARG A 112 -20.52 -9.50 6.28
N LYS A 113 -19.46 -8.86 6.79
CA LYS A 113 -18.64 -9.34 7.90
C LYS A 113 -19.20 -8.93 9.27
N GLU A 114 -20.36 -8.27 9.30
CA GLU A 114 -21.03 -7.76 10.51
C GLU A 114 -20.17 -6.75 11.31
N MET A 115 -19.17 -6.13 10.67
CA MET A 115 -18.24 -5.18 11.30
C MET A 115 -18.74 -3.72 11.23
N LEU A 116 -19.66 -3.45 10.31
CA LEU A 116 -20.34 -2.16 10.15
C LEU A 116 -21.84 -2.39 9.97
N THR A 117 -22.64 -1.36 10.22
CA THR A 117 -24.07 -1.32 9.91
C THR A 117 -24.46 0.03 9.34
N ARG A 118 -25.46 0.03 8.45
CA ARG A 118 -26.09 1.23 7.90
C ARG A 118 -27.32 1.60 8.72
N GLN A 119 -27.34 2.81 9.24
CA GLN A 119 -28.47 3.34 9.99
C GLN A 119 -28.99 4.61 9.34
N ARG A 120 -30.30 4.85 9.41
CA ARG A 120 -30.84 6.16 9.01
C ARG A 120 -30.27 7.22 9.94
N SER A 121 -29.75 8.30 9.38
CA SER A 121 -29.17 9.36 10.20
C SER A 121 -30.23 9.98 11.10
N GLN A 122 -29.85 10.23 12.36
CA GLN A 122 -30.71 10.96 13.30
C GLN A 122 -30.72 12.46 13.03
N LYS A 123 -29.73 13.00 12.30
CA LYS A 123 -29.61 14.43 11.98
C LYS A 123 -30.33 14.81 10.70
N ASP A 124 -30.22 13.99 9.65
CA ASP A 124 -30.99 14.16 8.41
C ASP A 124 -31.51 12.81 7.93
N ARG A 125 -32.83 12.58 8.01
CA ARG A 125 -33.45 11.28 7.66
C ARG A 125 -33.25 10.89 6.18
N ARG A 126 -32.77 11.80 5.34
CA ARG A 126 -32.40 11.55 3.93
C ARG A 126 -31.01 10.95 3.78
N GLN A 127 -30.23 10.88 4.85
CA GLN A 127 -28.87 10.34 4.86
C GLN A 127 -28.82 8.98 5.57
N THR A 128 -27.82 8.19 5.17
CA THR A 128 -27.45 6.94 5.80
C THR A 128 -26.10 7.11 6.47
N ASP A 129 -26.06 6.85 7.76
CA ASP A 129 -24.85 6.85 8.56
C ASP A 129 -24.29 5.41 8.63
N ILE A 130 -22.97 5.32 8.49
CA ILE A 130 -22.21 4.10 8.74
C ILE A 130 -21.78 4.11 10.20
N VAL A 131 -22.06 3.01 10.89
CA VAL A 131 -21.75 2.82 12.31
C VAL A 131 -20.96 1.53 12.48
N ILE A 132 -19.89 1.59 13.27
CA ILE A 132 -19.09 0.43 13.62
C ILE A 132 -19.77 -0.43 14.70
N THR A 133 -19.79 -1.74 14.47
CA THR A 133 -20.38 -2.71 15.41
C THR A 133 -19.37 -3.10 16.50
N PRO A 134 -19.80 -3.78 17.58
CA PRO A 134 -18.87 -4.36 18.55
C PRO A 134 -17.87 -5.32 17.91
N LEU A 135 -18.30 -6.14 16.94
CA LEU A 135 -17.41 -7.04 16.20
C LEU A 135 -16.36 -6.27 15.39
N GLY A 136 -16.76 -5.17 14.75
CA GLY A 136 -15.82 -4.28 14.05
C GLY A 136 -14.79 -3.64 14.97
N ARG A 137 -15.18 -3.30 16.21
CA ARG A 137 -14.24 -2.78 17.22
C ARG A 137 -13.26 -3.85 17.69
N ALA A 138 -13.74 -5.04 18.04
CA ALA A 138 -12.89 -6.15 18.43
C ALA A 138 -11.86 -6.50 17.34
N ALA A 139 -12.29 -6.54 16.07
CA ALA A 139 -11.38 -6.77 14.95
C ALA A 139 -10.30 -5.70 14.78
N MET A 140 -10.55 -4.45 15.23
CA MET A 140 -9.51 -3.41 15.24
C MET A 140 -8.55 -3.57 16.41
N GLU A 141 -8.99 -4.13 17.54
CA GLU A 141 -8.15 -4.43 18.70
C GLU A 141 -7.23 -5.63 18.42
N ASP A 142 -7.71 -6.63 17.66
CA ASP A 142 -6.93 -7.80 17.23
C ASP A 142 -5.97 -7.49 16.07
N ALA A 143 -6.12 -6.35 15.40
CA ALA A 143 -5.28 -5.97 14.29
C ALA A 143 -3.84 -5.67 14.76
N PRO A 144 -2.80 -6.09 14.00
CA PRO A 144 -1.43 -5.70 14.30
C PRO A 144 -1.28 -4.17 14.24
N ASP A 145 -0.29 -3.64 14.96
CA ASP A 145 0.08 -2.22 14.90
C ASP A 145 0.09 -1.74 13.45
N ALA A 146 -0.75 -0.74 13.16
CA ALA A 146 -0.89 -0.25 11.81
C ALA A 146 0.46 0.25 11.31
N LEU A 147 0.95 -0.28 10.18
CA LEU A 147 2.21 0.17 9.57
C LEU A 147 2.23 1.70 9.38
N GLN A 148 1.06 2.27 9.06
CA GLN A 148 0.82 3.70 8.99
C GLN A 148 1.05 4.43 10.33
N GLN A 149 0.59 3.89 11.45
CA GLN A 149 0.82 4.52 12.77
C GLN A 149 2.30 4.46 13.15
N ILE A 150 2.98 3.35 12.86
CA ILE A 150 4.43 3.24 13.07
C ILE A 150 5.15 4.29 12.22
N PHE A 151 4.76 4.44 10.96
CA PHE A 151 5.31 5.46 10.05
C PHE A 151 5.08 6.87 10.58
N VAL A 152 3.84 7.24 10.91
CA VAL A 152 3.48 8.58 11.43
C VAL A 152 4.30 8.91 12.67
N ARG A 153 4.32 8.04 13.68
CA ARG A 153 5.08 8.28 14.93
C ARG A 153 6.56 8.49 14.67
N ARG A 154 7.15 7.72 13.75
CA ARG A 154 8.58 7.84 13.42
C ARG A 154 8.87 9.05 12.55
N PHE A 155 7.96 9.40 11.65
CA PHE A 155 8.08 10.56 10.77
C PHE A 155 7.96 11.88 11.56
N GLU A 156 7.00 11.96 12.49
CA GLU A 156 6.84 13.10 13.40
C GLU A 156 8.05 13.32 14.32
N ALA A 157 8.81 12.26 14.60
CA ALA A 157 10.03 12.35 15.40
C ALA A 157 11.25 12.86 14.62
N LEU A 158 11.14 13.01 13.29
CA LEU A 158 12.20 13.59 12.45
C LEU A 158 12.13 15.11 12.51
N GLU A 159 13.30 15.75 12.37
CA GLU A 159 13.39 17.20 12.20
C GLU A 159 12.69 17.65 10.90
N ASP A 160 12.18 18.89 10.87
CA ASP A 160 11.45 19.44 9.71
C ASP A 160 12.21 19.31 8.39
N TRP A 161 13.53 19.51 8.40
CA TRP A 161 14.38 19.40 7.21
C TRP A 161 14.48 17.96 6.70
N GLU A 162 14.48 16.98 7.61
CA GLU A 162 14.57 15.56 7.28
C GLU A 162 13.22 15.05 6.75
N GLN A 163 12.11 15.51 7.33
CA GLN A 163 10.77 15.27 6.79
C GLN A 163 10.64 15.78 5.35
N ALA A 164 11.05 17.02 5.10
CA ALA A 164 11.03 17.62 3.76
C ALA A 164 11.93 16.87 2.77
N GLN A 165 13.12 16.46 3.19
CA GLN A 165 14.05 15.68 2.37
C GLN A 165 13.45 14.31 1.99
N LEU A 166 12.81 13.63 2.95
CA LEU A 166 12.22 12.32 2.72
C LEU A 166 11.04 12.43 1.74
N ILE A 167 10.17 13.42 1.92
CA ILE A 167 9.05 13.69 0.99
C ILE A 167 9.58 13.91 -0.44
N ALA A 168 10.52 14.84 -0.61
CA ALA A 168 11.08 15.14 -1.93
C ALA A 168 11.76 13.92 -2.58
N SER A 169 12.39 13.06 -1.77
CA SER A 169 13.05 11.85 -2.28
C SER A 169 12.03 10.81 -2.73
N LEU A 170 10.96 10.60 -1.95
CA LEU A 170 9.89 9.67 -2.28
C LEU A 170 9.11 10.11 -3.53
N GLU A 171 8.84 11.41 -3.67
CA GLU A 171 8.18 11.97 -4.87
C GLU A 171 9.03 11.78 -6.13
N ARG A 172 10.35 11.98 -6.03
CA ARG A 172 11.27 11.69 -7.14
C ARG A 172 11.25 10.22 -7.52
N VAL A 173 11.26 9.32 -6.54
CA VAL A 173 11.15 7.88 -6.81
C VAL A 173 9.82 7.54 -7.48
N ALA A 174 8.70 8.13 -7.02
CA ALA A 174 7.40 7.93 -7.65
C ALA A 174 7.37 8.43 -9.10
N SER A 175 7.99 9.59 -9.36
CA SER A 175 8.18 10.13 -10.72
C SER A 175 9.01 9.21 -11.61
N MET A 176 10.10 8.63 -11.09
CA MET A 176 10.95 7.69 -11.83
C MET A 176 10.23 6.40 -12.22
N LEU A 177 9.16 6.05 -11.51
CA LEU A 177 8.37 4.84 -11.74
C LEU A 177 7.05 5.12 -12.46
N ASP A 178 6.85 6.34 -12.98
CA ASP A 178 5.61 6.80 -13.60
C ASP A 178 4.37 6.57 -12.70
N ALA A 179 4.56 6.58 -11.39
CA ALA A 179 3.53 6.25 -10.41
C ALA A 179 2.68 7.45 -9.98
N GLN A 180 2.93 8.64 -10.54
CA GLN A 180 2.25 9.88 -10.16
C GLN A 180 0.75 9.88 -10.53
N GLU A 181 0.37 9.12 -11.55
CA GLU A 181 -1.03 9.00 -11.99
C GLU A 181 -1.78 7.84 -11.32
N ILE A 182 -1.10 7.02 -10.51
CA ILE A 182 -1.74 5.93 -9.77
C ILE A 182 -2.52 6.56 -8.62
N ASP A 183 -3.86 6.52 -8.71
CA ASP A 183 -4.77 6.94 -7.64
C ASP A 183 -4.52 6.07 -6.40
N ALA A 184 -3.70 6.58 -5.50
CA ALA A 184 -3.29 5.92 -4.28
C ALA A 184 -3.74 6.79 -3.11
N ALA A 185 -4.67 6.26 -2.34
CA ALA A 185 -5.12 6.95 -1.16
C ALA A 185 -4.07 6.82 -0.02
N PRO A 186 -4.14 7.61 1.06
CA PRO A 186 -3.03 7.82 1.99
C PRO A 186 -2.87 6.66 3.00
N VAL A 187 -2.77 5.45 2.49
CA VAL A 187 -2.59 4.19 3.20
C VAL A 187 -1.53 3.39 2.45
N LEU A 188 -0.59 2.81 3.21
CA LEU A 188 0.56 2.09 2.67
C LEU A 188 0.21 0.77 1.97
N ASP A 189 -1.06 0.36 1.98
CA ASP A 189 -1.54 -0.81 1.25
C ASP A 189 -3.01 -0.59 0.82
N TRP A 190 -3.25 -0.68 -0.48
CA TRP A 190 -4.57 -0.83 -1.09
C TRP A 190 -4.65 -2.22 -1.72
N GLY A 191 -4.63 -3.25 -0.88
CA GLY A 191 -4.87 -4.63 -1.32
C GLY A 191 -6.10 -4.70 -2.22
N ASP A 192 -6.02 -5.57 -3.23
CA ASP A 192 -6.90 -5.69 -4.40
C ASP A 192 -8.35 -5.27 -4.14
N ILE A 193 -8.67 -4.04 -4.53
CA ILE A 193 -10.03 -3.52 -4.48
C ILE A 193 -10.82 -3.98 -5.71
N SER A 194 -10.16 -4.59 -6.70
CA SER A 194 -10.84 -5.16 -7.85
C SER A 194 -11.57 -6.42 -7.40
N GLY A 195 -12.90 -6.38 -7.47
CA GLY A 195 -13.78 -7.46 -7.01
C GLY A 195 -13.70 -8.71 -7.87
N ARG A 196 -12.53 -9.36 -7.98
CA ARG A 196 -12.46 -10.73 -8.49
C ARG A 196 -12.50 -11.70 -7.31
N PRO A 197 -13.51 -12.58 -7.23
CA PRO A 197 -13.47 -13.68 -6.29
C PRO A 197 -12.30 -14.59 -6.68
N SER A 198 -11.46 -14.91 -5.70
CA SER A 198 -10.57 -16.08 -5.73
C SER A 198 -11.39 -17.36 -5.77
#